data_AF-L2G189-F1
#
_entry.id   AF-L2G189-F1
#
_cell.length_a   1.000
_cell.length_b   1.000
_cell.length_c   1.000
_cell.angle_alpha   90.00
_cell.angle_beta   90.00
_cell.angle_gamma   90.00
#
_symmetry.space_group_name_H-M   'P 1'
#
loop_
_entity.id
_entity.type
_entity.pdbx_description
1 polymer ?
#
loop_
_entity_poly.entity_id
_entity_poly.type
_entity_poly.pdbx_seq_one_letter_code
_entity_poly.pdbx_strand_id
1 'polypeptide(L)'
;MSQWLFHQFTNFYVRGQTPVERGQNLCSVQRTLLHPGLLHGCLVVAACQWAWVTGSLEHVKVPFLYHKAAAYEFAKKQLSESETDFSDTAVFAIATLALTEGAVGDLDASSKHLRGLYRLTLQKNGYNLMRSNLAQQMLDMAGDRLRRGEVHVIHDAISADFQPSIIALLFTSLWDMESLPPRQAPKYGWWEGAETPTDLLWQDYTKNLNWELSRGFDPERNIATMLNGDPKSSRASYIATFFYLVMAVNDSEMDCVLTVWLLEQLIDDVCDKEAEMVAGSFSRSLWFWSAMFGAAIANSGRPITDTGKQQLAKWKAVYAAKLSLASTVMHLSNWEQAKAALAEVAWTDGSDAESRLRDIWQDAISGRHTQTNVLDVSGRGTV
;
A
#
# COMPACT_ATOMS: atom_id res chain seq x y z
N MET A 1 27.73 -5.52 -0.44
CA MET A 1 26.33 -5.59 0.05
C MET A 1 25.38 -4.69 -0.74
N SER A 2 25.69 -3.41 -1.02
CA SER A 2 24.81 -2.54 -1.82
C SER A 2 24.53 -3.06 -3.25
N GLN A 3 25.52 -3.62 -3.94
CA GLN A 3 25.32 -4.29 -5.24
C GLN A 3 24.36 -5.47 -5.14
N TRP A 4 24.41 -6.20 -4.03
CA TRP A 4 23.52 -7.33 -3.80
C TRP A 4 22.10 -6.86 -3.47
N LEU A 5 21.93 -5.79 -2.67
CA LEU A 5 20.62 -5.15 -2.46
C LEU A 5 20.03 -4.62 -3.77
N PHE A 6 20.87 -4.06 -4.64
CA PHE A 6 20.45 -3.64 -5.97
C PHE A 6 19.95 -4.83 -6.79
N HIS A 7 20.69 -5.94 -6.81
CA HIS A 7 20.25 -7.17 -7.45
C HIS A 7 18.93 -7.69 -6.87
N GLN A 8 18.73 -7.61 -5.54
CA GLN A 8 17.44 -7.97 -4.94
C GLN A 8 16.32 -7.07 -5.46
N PHE A 9 16.55 -5.75 -5.47
CA PHE A 9 15.59 -4.76 -5.96
C PHE A 9 15.22 -4.94 -7.44
N THR A 10 16.19 -5.31 -8.29
CA THR A 10 15.94 -5.47 -9.72
C THR A 10 15.17 -6.75 -10.05
N ASN A 11 15.32 -7.78 -9.22
CA ASN A 11 14.90 -9.14 -9.57
C ASN A 11 13.69 -9.66 -8.78
N PHE A 12 13.26 -9.01 -7.69
CA PHE A 12 12.14 -9.50 -6.88
C PHE A 12 11.13 -8.40 -6.54
N TYR A 13 9.85 -8.64 -6.82
CA TYR A 13 8.72 -7.73 -6.52
C TYR A 13 8.46 -7.69 -5.01
N VAL A 14 8.28 -8.87 -4.43
CA VAL A 14 8.21 -9.11 -3.00
C VAL A 14 9.01 -10.39 -2.77
N ARG A 15 9.87 -10.40 -1.76
CA ARG A 15 10.32 -11.66 -1.19
C ARG A 15 9.33 -12.01 -0.07
N GLY A 16 8.22 -12.62 -0.43
CA GLY A 16 7.40 -13.34 0.56
C GLY A 16 8.04 -14.69 0.86
N GLN A 17 7.27 -15.64 1.40
CA GLN A 17 7.67 -17.05 1.41
C GLN A 17 7.90 -17.60 0.00
N THR A 18 7.22 -17.03 -1.00
CA THR A 18 7.44 -17.31 -2.42
C THR A 18 7.95 -16.04 -3.11
N PRO A 19 9.23 -15.95 -3.49
CA PRO A 19 9.75 -14.80 -4.21
C PRO A 19 9.05 -14.63 -5.57
N VAL A 20 8.48 -13.46 -5.82
CA VAL A 20 7.89 -13.15 -7.13
C VAL A 20 8.93 -12.42 -7.96
N GLU A 21 9.39 -13.04 -9.05
CA GLU A 21 10.41 -12.44 -9.91
C GLU A 21 9.90 -11.18 -10.62
N ARG A 22 10.73 -10.14 -10.59
CA ARG A 22 10.57 -8.95 -11.41
C ARG A 22 10.87 -9.30 -12.86
N GLY A 23 9.90 -9.09 -13.74
CA GLY A 23 10.11 -9.20 -15.18
C GLY A 23 11.20 -8.25 -15.67
N GLN A 24 11.74 -8.49 -16.86
CA GLN A 24 12.78 -7.66 -17.46
C GLN A 24 12.27 -6.24 -17.82
N ASN A 25 13.19 -5.27 -17.88
CA ASN A 25 12.96 -3.87 -18.30
C ASN A 25 11.94 -3.10 -17.45
N LEU A 26 12.24 -2.90 -16.17
CA LEU A 26 11.39 -2.10 -15.28
C LEU A 26 11.69 -0.60 -15.39
N CYS A 27 10.63 0.22 -15.37
CA CYS A 27 10.73 1.68 -15.36
C CYS A 27 11.53 2.16 -14.15
N SER A 28 11.34 1.51 -13.00
CA SER A 28 12.07 1.77 -11.78
C SER A 28 13.57 1.58 -11.98
N VAL A 29 14.01 0.38 -12.41
CA VAL A 29 15.44 0.05 -12.59
C VAL A 29 16.15 1.02 -13.56
N GLN A 30 15.51 1.38 -14.67
CA GLN A 30 16.09 2.33 -15.63
C GLN A 30 16.28 3.73 -15.02
N ARG A 31 15.30 4.22 -14.26
CA ARG A 31 15.35 5.54 -13.62
C ARG A 31 16.28 5.57 -12.41
N THR A 32 16.33 4.48 -11.64
CA THR A 32 17.17 4.30 -10.46
C THR A 32 18.65 4.52 -10.80
N LEU A 33 19.12 4.10 -11.97
CA LEU A 33 20.50 4.28 -12.41
C LEU A 33 20.82 5.73 -12.86
N LEU A 34 19.81 6.54 -13.17
CA LEU A 34 19.98 7.90 -13.68
C LEU A 34 19.95 8.97 -12.57
N HIS A 35 19.35 8.66 -11.41
CA HIS A 35 19.23 9.60 -10.29
C HIS A 35 19.72 9.00 -8.97
N PRO A 36 20.76 9.59 -8.34
CA PRO A 36 21.30 9.12 -7.05
C PRO A 36 20.26 9.00 -5.93
N GLY A 37 19.32 9.96 -5.84
CA GLY A 37 18.23 9.91 -4.86
C GLY A 37 17.29 8.71 -5.05
N LEU A 38 16.97 8.38 -6.31
CA LEU A 38 16.17 7.20 -6.64
C LEU A 38 16.94 5.92 -6.26
N LEU A 39 18.24 5.83 -6.57
CA LEU A 39 19.09 4.71 -6.17
C LEU A 39 19.09 4.47 -4.67
N HIS A 40 19.37 5.50 -3.89
CA HIS A 40 19.40 5.38 -2.44
C HIS A 40 18.04 4.97 -1.89
N GLY A 41 16.95 5.58 -2.36
CA GLY A 41 15.60 5.18 -1.95
C GLY A 41 15.31 3.70 -2.24
N CYS A 42 15.59 3.25 -3.46
CA CYS A 42 15.37 1.86 -3.86
C CYS A 42 16.15 0.86 -2.99
N LEU A 43 17.39 1.18 -2.63
CA LEU A 43 18.24 0.31 -1.82
C LEU A 43 17.79 0.24 -0.36
N VAL A 44 17.26 1.33 0.19
CA VAL A 44 16.70 1.34 1.54
C VAL A 44 15.43 0.50 1.62
N VAL A 45 14.52 0.65 0.65
CA VAL A 45 13.30 -0.16 0.57
C VAL A 45 13.63 -1.65 0.39
N ALA A 46 14.61 -1.97 -0.46
CA ALA A 46 15.07 -3.33 -0.64
C ALA A 46 15.65 -3.94 0.65
N ALA A 47 16.31 -3.12 1.49
CA ALA A 47 16.78 -3.56 2.80
C ALA A 47 15.64 -3.82 3.79
N CYS A 48 14.57 -3.01 3.77
CA CYS A 48 13.34 -3.28 4.54
C CYS A 48 12.69 -4.60 4.09
N GLN A 49 12.50 -4.78 2.78
CA GLN A 49 11.93 -6.01 2.22
C GLN A 49 12.76 -7.24 2.59
N TRP A 50 14.09 -7.13 2.54
CA TRP A 50 14.98 -8.18 3.01
C TRP A 50 14.76 -8.51 4.50
N ALA A 51 14.67 -7.48 5.35
CA ALA A 51 14.47 -7.68 6.77
C ALA A 51 13.16 -8.43 7.07
N TRP A 52 12.10 -8.15 6.29
CA TRP A 52 10.82 -8.85 6.44
C TRP A 52 10.93 -10.35 6.11
N VAL A 53 11.80 -10.73 5.18
CA VAL A 53 12.05 -12.13 4.83
C VAL A 53 12.84 -12.84 5.90
N THR A 54 13.93 -12.21 6.34
CA THR A 54 14.92 -12.84 7.21
C THR A 54 14.62 -12.66 8.68
N GLY A 55 13.57 -11.90 9.03
CA GLY A 55 13.27 -11.54 10.41
C GLY A 55 14.29 -10.60 11.03
N SER A 56 15.21 -9.99 10.26
CA SER A 56 16.31 -9.21 10.81
C SER A 56 16.96 -8.25 9.81
N LEU A 57 17.25 -7.03 10.27
CA LEU A 57 17.98 -6.02 9.52
C LEU A 57 19.51 -6.16 9.67
N GLU A 58 20.02 -6.96 10.62
CA GLU A 58 21.43 -6.93 11.05
C GLU A 58 22.42 -7.13 9.89
N HIS A 59 22.14 -8.05 8.96
CA HIS A 59 22.99 -8.32 7.79
C HIS A 59 23.07 -7.16 6.79
N VAL A 60 22.05 -6.30 6.76
CA VAL A 60 21.92 -5.17 5.82
C VAL A 60 21.90 -3.83 6.53
N LYS A 61 22.19 -3.79 7.84
CA LYS A 61 22.08 -2.60 8.69
C LYS A 61 23.00 -1.47 8.25
N VAL A 62 24.25 -1.78 7.96
CA VAL A 62 25.23 -0.78 7.48
C VAL A 62 24.80 -0.15 6.16
N PRO A 63 24.50 -0.91 5.08
CA PRO A 63 24.04 -0.30 3.84
C PRO A 63 22.66 0.37 3.98
N PHE A 64 21.76 -0.15 4.83
CA PHE A 64 20.50 0.51 5.15
C PHE A 64 20.72 1.91 5.71
N LEU A 65 21.51 2.05 6.77
CA LEU A 65 21.80 3.35 7.41
C LEU A 65 22.51 4.30 6.45
N TYR A 66 23.48 3.80 5.68
CA TYR A 66 24.19 4.59 4.68
C TYR A 66 23.26 5.15 3.61
N HIS A 67 22.42 4.31 2.99
CA HIS A 67 21.53 4.75 1.93
C HIS A 67 20.37 5.60 2.46
N LYS A 68 19.91 5.37 3.71
CA LYS A 68 18.94 6.25 4.39
C LYS A 68 19.52 7.65 4.57
N ALA A 69 20.74 7.77 5.09
CA ALA A 69 21.43 9.05 5.25
C ALA A 69 21.67 9.74 3.90
N ALA A 70 22.09 8.99 2.87
CA ALA A 70 22.31 9.54 1.53
C ALA A 70 21.02 10.04 0.87
N ALA A 71 19.90 9.32 1.04
CA ALA A 71 18.58 9.76 0.57
C ALA A 71 18.11 11.03 1.30
N TYR A 72 18.38 11.14 2.60
CA TYR A 72 18.11 12.34 3.39
C TYR A 72 18.90 13.55 2.88
N GLU A 73 20.22 13.42 2.71
CA GLU A 73 21.07 14.49 2.20
C GLU A 73 20.66 14.92 0.78
N PHE A 74 20.28 13.96 -0.07
CA PHE A 74 19.75 14.26 -1.40
C PHE A 74 18.45 15.08 -1.33
N ALA A 75 17.48 14.64 -0.53
CA ALA A 75 16.21 15.35 -0.36
C ALA A 75 16.43 16.77 0.19
N LYS A 76 17.28 16.91 1.21
CA LYS A 76 17.65 18.20 1.81
C LYS A 76 18.28 19.13 0.78
N LYS A 77 19.23 18.64 -0.03
CA LYS A 77 19.86 19.43 -1.09
C LYS A 77 18.84 19.93 -2.10
N GLN A 78 17.95 19.04 -2.58
CA GLN A 78 16.90 19.42 -3.54
C GLN A 78 15.96 20.50 -2.99
N LEU A 79 15.58 20.41 -1.71
CA LEU A 79 14.73 21.41 -1.05
C LEU A 79 15.45 22.75 -0.84
N SER A 80 16.78 22.76 -0.75
CA SER A 80 17.55 24.00 -0.59
C SER A 80 17.83 24.74 -1.91
N GLU A 81 17.75 24.05 -3.05
CA GLU A 81 18.10 24.61 -4.36
C GLU A 81 16.93 25.33 -5.05
N SER A 82 15.69 25.13 -4.59
CA SER A 82 14.50 25.75 -5.17
C SER A 82 13.35 25.84 -4.15
N GLU A 83 12.90 27.05 -3.83
CA GLU A 83 11.76 27.27 -2.92
C GLU A 83 10.39 27.04 -3.60
N THR A 84 10.32 27.08 -4.94
CA THR A 84 9.06 27.12 -5.69
C THR A 84 8.86 25.98 -6.69
N ASP A 85 9.92 25.25 -7.07
CA ASP A 85 9.85 24.15 -8.03
C ASP A 85 10.60 22.92 -7.47
N PHE A 86 9.84 21.89 -7.09
CA PHE A 86 10.40 20.65 -6.53
C PHE A 86 10.29 19.51 -7.55
N SER A 87 11.41 18.84 -7.79
CA SER A 87 11.48 17.74 -8.76
C SER A 87 10.72 16.50 -8.28
N ASP A 88 10.20 15.70 -9.23
CA ASP A 88 9.59 14.40 -8.91
C ASP A 88 10.56 13.47 -8.16
N THR A 89 11.87 13.67 -8.33
CA THR A 89 12.89 12.92 -7.59
C THR A 89 13.04 13.36 -6.13
N ALA A 90 12.75 14.63 -5.81
CA ALA A 90 12.68 15.09 -4.43
C ALA A 90 11.46 14.49 -3.71
N VAL A 91 10.29 14.50 -4.37
CA VAL A 91 9.07 13.85 -3.85
C VAL A 91 9.34 12.37 -3.59
N PHE A 92 9.94 11.67 -4.55
CA PHE A 92 10.30 10.27 -4.39
C PHE A 92 11.23 10.02 -3.20
N ALA A 93 12.28 10.84 -3.04
CA ALA A 93 13.24 10.68 -1.95
C ALA A 93 12.57 10.89 -0.59
N ILE A 94 11.73 11.92 -0.44
CA ILE A 94 10.98 12.19 0.81
C ILE A 94 9.96 11.07 1.08
N ALA A 95 9.24 10.61 0.06
CA ALA A 95 8.30 9.51 0.18
C ALA A 95 9.00 8.23 0.63
N THR A 96 10.17 7.93 0.06
CA THR A 96 10.95 6.76 0.45
C THR A 96 11.45 6.84 1.88
N LEU A 97 11.86 8.04 2.34
CA LEU A 97 12.21 8.26 3.74
C LEU A 97 11.02 8.03 4.65
N ALA A 98 9.86 8.60 4.34
CA ALA A 98 8.62 8.38 5.12
C ALA A 98 8.32 6.88 5.26
N LEU A 99 8.29 6.17 4.13
CA LEU A 99 8.04 4.72 4.07
C LEU A 99 9.04 3.93 4.92
N THR A 100 10.32 4.30 4.83
CA THR A 100 11.39 3.65 5.60
C THR A 100 11.21 3.87 7.10
N GLU A 101 10.92 5.11 7.51
CA GLU A 101 10.70 5.46 8.92
C GLU A 101 9.47 4.74 9.48
N GLY A 102 8.39 4.68 8.71
CA GLY A 102 7.22 3.88 9.05
C GLY A 102 7.56 2.40 9.25
N ALA A 103 8.31 1.79 8.32
CA ALA A 103 8.72 0.39 8.44
C ALA A 103 9.53 0.09 9.71
N VAL A 104 10.42 0.99 10.13
CA VAL A 104 11.22 0.78 11.36
C VAL A 104 10.48 1.17 12.64
N GLY A 105 9.34 1.84 12.53
CA GLY A 105 8.53 2.26 13.67
C GLY A 105 8.72 3.70 14.12
N ASP A 106 9.54 4.49 13.43
CA ASP A 106 9.67 5.93 13.71
C ASP A 106 8.53 6.71 13.04
N LEU A 107 7.33 6.56 13.62
CA LEU A 107 6.11 7.18 13.11
C LEU A 107 6.18 8.71 13.13
N ASP A 108 6.97 9.29 14.05
CA ASP A 108 7.15 10.75 14.16
C ASP A 108 7.97 11.29 12.99
N ALA A 109 9.10 10.66 12.67
CA ALA A 109 9.89 10.98 11.48
C ALA A 109 9.06 10.75 10.20
N SER A 110 8.34 9.62 10.11
CA SER A 110 7.46 9.32 8.97
C SER A 110 6.41 10.42 8.75
N SER A 111 5.66 10.80 9.79
CA SER A 111 4.66 11.89 9.71
C SER A 111 5.27 13.24 9.35
N LYS A 112 6.47 13.56 9.85
CA LYS A 112 7.16 14.80 9.44
C LYS A 112 7.44 14.83 7.93
N HIS A 113 7.89 13.71 7.37
CA HIS A 113 8.09 13.60 5.91
C HIS A 113 6.78 13.69 5.14
N LEU A 114 5.72 12.99 5.58
CA LEU A 114 4.40 13.02 4.94
C LEU A 114 3.77 14.42 4.97
N ARG A 115 3.83 15.13 6.11
CA ARG A 115 3.35 16.52 6.22
C ARG A 115 4.16 17.47 5.36
N GLY A 116 5.48 17.25 5.25
CA GLY A 116 6.34 17.97 4.31
C GLY A 116 5.87 17.80 2.87
N LEU A 117 5.63 16.56 2.45
CA LEU A 117 5.08 16.24 1.13
C LEU A 117 3.73 16.89 0.90
N TYR A 118 2.78 16.73 1.83
CA TYR A 118 1.45 17.33 1.71
C TYR A 118 1.52 18.84 1.46
N ARG A 119 2.36 19.56 2.22
CA ARG A 119 2.57 21.00 2.05
C ARG A 119 3.17 21.34 0.68
N LEU A 120 4.16 20.59 0.22
CA LEU A 120 4.76 20.78 -1.11
C LEU A 120 3.71 20.56 -2.20
N THR A 121 2.92 19.49 -2.11
CA THR A 121 1.86 19.18 -3.06
C THR A 121 0.81 20.30 -3.12
N LEU A 122 0.38 20.82 -1.95
CA LEU A 122 -0.54 21.96 -1.87
C LEU A 122 0.04 23.22 -2.53
N GLN A 123 1.33 23.50 -2.34
CA GLN A 123 1.99 24.64 -2.99
C GLN A 123 2.02 24.50 -4.51
N LYS A 124 2.29 23.29 -5.04
CA LYS A 124 2.37 23.02 -6.48
C LYS A 124 1.02 23.11 -7.19
N ASN A 125 -0.04 22.59 -6.58
CA ASN A 125 -1.37 22.56 -7.19
C ASN A 125 -2.23 23.80 -6.90
N GLY A 126 -1.79 24.65 -5.97
CA GLY A 126 -2.59 25.73 -5.41
C GLY A 126 -3.66 25.23 -4.43
N TYR A 127 -4.14 26.15 -3.57
CA TYR A 127 -5.06 25.86 -2.46
C TYR A 127 -6.45 25.33 -2.87
N ASN A 128 -6.84 25.39 -4.15
CA ASN A 128 -8.23 25.24 -4.60
C ASN A 128 -8.53 24.04 -5.51
N LEU A 129 -7.58 23.10 -5.75
CA LEU A 129 -7.73 22.15 -6.87
C LEU A 129 -7.33 20.69 -6.60
N MET A 130 -7.31 20.25 -5.35
CA MET A 130 -7.03 18.84 -5.08
C MET A 130 -8.30 17.97 -5.15
N ARG A 131 -8.50 17.30 -6.29
CA ARG A 131 -9.58 16.32 -6.46
C ARG A 131 -9.14 14.94 -6.00
N SER A 132 -9.85 14.34 -5.04
CA SER A 132 -9.53 12.99 -4.57
C SER A 132 -9.53 11.96 -5.70
N ASN A 133 -8.43 11.24 -5.84
CA ASN A 133 -8.32 10.11 -6.76
C ASN A 133 -9.16 8.91 -6.26
N LEU A 134 -9.27 7.88 -7.10
CA LEU A 134 -10.18 6.78 -6.81
C LEU A 134 -9.76 5.96 -5.57
N ALA A 135 -8.46 5.78 -5.37
CA ALA A 135 -7.94 5.10 -4.19
C ALA A 135 -8.23 5.90 -2.91
N GLN A 136 -8.07 7.23 -2.94
CA GLN A 136 -8.43 8.09 -1.80
C GLN A 136 -9.92 7.99 -1.48
N GLN A 137 -10.79 8.08 -2.49
CA GLN A 137 -12.23 7.96 -2.26
C GLN A 137 -12.60 6.60 -1.65
N MET A 138 -11.94 5.50 -2.06
CA MET A 138 -12.13 4.20 -1.42
C MET A 138 -11.64 4.16 0.03
N LEU A 139 -10.48 4.75 0.32
CA LEU A 139 -9.96 4.88 1.70
C LEU A 139 -10.91 5.71 2.56
N ASP A 140 -11.46 6.81 2.03
CA ASP A 140 -12.41 7.68 2.74
C ASP A 140 -13.70 6.92 3.07
N MET A 141 -14.28 6.21 2.09
CA MET A 141 -15.48 5.37 2.30
C MET A 141 -15.25 4.31 3.39
N ALA A 142 -14.08 3.66 3.39
CA ALA A 142 -13.74 2.67 4.40
C ALA A 142 -13.48 3.31 5.77
N GLY A 143 -12.75 4.42 5.79
CA GLY A 143 -12.43 5.15 7.00
C GLY A 143 -13.66 5.65 7.74
N ASP A 144 -14.64 6.18 7.03
CA ASP A 144 -15.89 6.65 7.63
C ASP A 144 -16.68 5.55 8.33
N ARG A 145 -16.76 4.35 7.73
CA ARG A 145 -17.45 3.22 8.35
C ARG A 145 -16.66 2.59 9.49
N LEU A 146 -15.33 2.52 9.36
CA LEU A 146 -14.44 2.01 10.40
C LEU A 146 -14.48 2.88 11.66
N ARG A 147 -14.47 4.21 11.49
CA ARG A 147 -14.63 5.17 12.61
C ARG A 147 -16.00 5.09 13.30
N ARG A 148 -17.00 4.49 12.64
CA ARG A 148 -18.32 4.22 13.24
C ARG A 148 -18.44 2.82 13.84
N GLY A 149 -17.42 1.98 13.69
CA GLY A 149 -17.46 0.58 14.14
C GLY A 149 -18.37 -0.33 13.32
N GLU A 150 -18.70 0.04 12.08
CA GLU A 150 -19.73 -0.63 11.26
C GLU A 150 -19.17 -1.75 10.36
N VAL A 151 -17.86 -2.01 10.39
CA VAL A 151 -17.20 -2.96 9.48
C VAL A 151 -16.80 -4.23 10.24
N HIS A 152 -17.77 -5.12 10.47
CA HIS A 152 -17.54 -6.32 11.28
C HIS A 152 -16.69 -7.40 10.59
N VAL A 153 -16.69 -7.44 9.25
CA VAL A 153 -15.92 -8.40 8.45
C VAL A 153 -14.40 -8.30 8.67
N ILE A 154 -13.92 -7.20 9.25
CA ILE A 154 -12.52 -7.03 9.61
C ILE A 154 -12.13 -7.86 10.83
N HIS A 155 -13.03 -8.13 11.79
CA HIS A 155 -12.68 -8.92 12.98
C HIS A 155 -12.25 -10.35 12.61
N ASP A 156 -12.89 -10.94 11.59
CA ASP A 156 -12.53 -12.28 11.11
C ASP A 156 -11.17 -12.29 10.40
N ALA A 157 -10.83 -11.19 9.72
CA ALA A 157 -9.54 -11.01 9.05
C ALA A 157 -8.41 -10.67 10.02
N ILE A 158 -8.75 -10.11 11.18
CA ILE A 158 -7.84 -9.76 12.27
C ILE A 158 -7.81 -10.92 13.29
N SER A 159 -7.21 -12.03 12.87
CA SER A 159 -6.91 -13.19 13.73
C SER A 159 -5.39 -13.35 13.89
N ALA A 160 -4.91 -14.46 14.49
CA ALA A 160 -3.48 -14.72 14.68
C ALA A 160 -2.64 -14.63 13.38
N ASP A 161 -3.27 -14.74 12.22
CA ASP A 161 -2.65 -14.64 10.90
C ASP A 161 -3.21 -13.48 10.06
N PHE A 162 -3.15 -12.27 10.62
CA PHE A 162 -3.67 -11.06 9.97
C PHE A 162 -2.92 -10.70 8.67
N GLN A 163 -3.63 -10.01 7.76
CA GLN A 163 -3.08 -9.37 6.57
C GLN A 163 -2.58 -7.96 6.88
N PRO A 164 -1.30 -7.62 6.58
CA PRO A 164 -0.75 -6.30 6.84
C PRO A 164 -1.52 -5.12 6.20
N SER A 165 -2.10 -5.31 5.01
CA SER A 165 -2.92 -4.29 4.34
C SER A 165 -4.22 -3.96 5.08
N ILE A 166 -4.82 -4.93 5.79
CA ILE A 166 -6.02 -4.71 6.62
C ILE A 166 -5.67 -3.91 7.87
N ILE A 167 -4.55 -4.22 8.51
CA ILE A 167 -4.04 -3.42 9.65
C ILE A 167 -3.68 -2.00 9.20
N ALA A 168 -3.07 -1.85 8.02
CA ALA A 168 -2.79 -0.55 7.44
C ALA A 168 -4.05 0.26 7.15
N LEU A 169 -5.09 -0.38 6.62
CA LEU A 169 -6.39 0.26 6.39
C LEU A 169 -6.98 0.75 7.71
N LEU A 170 -7.01 -0.10 8.73
CA LEU A 170 -7.50 0.27 10.06
C LEU A 170 -6.72 1.44 10.65
N PHE A 171 -5.38 1.36 10.61
CA PHE A 171 -4.49 2.39 11.12
C PHE A 171 -4.77 3.76 10.48
N THR A 172 -4.81 3.80 9.14
CA THR A 172 -5.04 5.04 8.39
C THR A 172 -6.48 5.54 8.42
N SER A 173 -7.42 4.68 8.79
CA SER A 173 -8.83 5.04 8.99
C SER A 173 -9.09 5.68 10.35
N LEU A 174 -8.37 5.25 11.37
CA LEU A 174 -8.56 5.72 12.75
C LEU A 174 -7.74 6.96 13.06
N TRP A 175 -6.54 7.08 12.49
CA TRP A 175 -5.62 8.18 12.72
C TRP A 175 -5.27 8.87 11.42
N ASP A 176 -5.26 10.20 11.40
CA ASP A 176 -4.78 10.99 10.27
C ASP A 176 -3.27 11.27 10.36
N MET A 177 -2.71 11.98 9.38
CA MET A 177 -1.28 12.32 9.37
C MET A 177 -0.84 13.25 10.49
N GLU A 178 -1.77 14.00 11.10
CA GLU A 178 -1.52 14.98 12.17
C GLU A 178 -1.70 14.35 13.56
N SER A 179 -2.57 13.35 13.65
CA SER A 179 -2.91 12.58 14.83
C SER A 179 -2.28 11.20 14.74
N LEU A 180 -0.94 11.13 14.79
CA LEU A 180 -0.24 9.84 14.87
C LEU A 180 -0.83 8.97 15.99
N PRO A 181 -0.87 7.64 15.82
CA PRO A 181 -1.28 6.78 16.90
C PRO A 181 -0.39 6.98 18.11
N PRO A 182 -0.89 6.68 19.31
CA PRO A 182 -0.12 6.81 20.53
C PRO A 182 1.24 6.09 20.43
N ARG A 183 2.29 6.78 20.88
CA ARG A 183 3.71 6.38 20.71
C ARG A 183 4.11 5.09 21.43
N GLN A 184 3.27 4.61 22.35
CA GLN A 184 3.50 3.40 23.11
C GLN A 184 2.18 2.63 23.13
N ALA A 185 2.22 1.38 22.68
CA ALA A 185 1.18 0.45 23.08
C ALA A 185 1.32 0.22 24.59
N PRO A 186 0.27 0.40 25.40
CA PRO A 186 0.35 0.00 26.79
C PRO A 186 0.63 -1.50 26.85
N LYS A 187 1.57 -1.88 27.72
CA LYS A 187 1.77 -3.29 28.09
C LYS A 187 0.44 -3.80 28.62
N TYR A 188 -0.25 -4.66 27.87
CA TYR A 188 -1.46 -5.39 28.26
C TYR A 188 -2.26 -4.79 29.42
N GLY A 189 -3.27 -3.99 29.06
CA GLY A 189 -4.19 -3.34 30.00
C GLY A 189 -3.70 -1.99 30.48
N TRP A 190 -4.65 -1.14 30.86
CA TRP A 190 -4.42 0.15 31.52
C TRP A 190 -4.02 1.31 30.60
N TRP A 191 -4.87 1.62 29.62
CA TRP A 191 -5.16 3.04 29.31
C TRP A 191 -5.98 3.63 30.46
N GLU A 192 -5.44 3.67 31.68
CA GLU A 192 -6.17 4.28 32.78
C GLU A 192 -5.99 5.79 32.74
N GLY A 193 -6.96 6.45 32.10
CA GLY A 193 -7.28 7.85 32.41
C GLY A 193 -7.92 8.66 31.28
N ALA A 194 -7.69 8.33 30.01
CA ALA A 194 -8.19 9.14 28.88
C ALA A 194 -8.17 8.37 27.54
N GLU A 195 -8.84 7.22 27.44
CA GLU A 195 -9.04 6.57 26.14
C GLU A 195 -9.89 7.45 25.23
N THR A 196 -9.37 7.79 24.05
CA THR A 196 -10.19 8.44 23.02
C THR A 196 -11.13 7.40 22.39
N PRO A 197 -12.25 7.81 21.78
CA PRO A 197 -13.11 6.89 21.02
C PRO A 197 -12.35 6.08 19.96
N THR A 198 -11.31 6.68 19.36
CA THR A 198 -10.41 6.04 18.40
C THR A 198 -9.60 4.92 19.04
N ASP A 199 -9.07 5.14 20.25
CA ASP A 199 -8.28 4.12 20.97
C ASP A 199 -9.15 2.90 21.32
N LEU A 200 -10.42 3.13 21.70
CA LEU A 200 -11.38 2.08 21.97
C LEU A 200 -11.72 1.26 20.71
N LEU A 201 -11.93 1.93 19.57
CA LEU A 201 -12.19 1.26 18.30
C LEU A 201 -11.00 0.42 17.85
N TRP A 202 -9.79 0.96 17.94
CA TRP A 202 -8.58 0.20 17.64
C TRP A 202 -8.51 -1.07 18.50
N GLN A 203 -8.68 -0.93 19.81
CA GLN A 203 -8.68 -2.07 20.72
C GLN A 203 -9.75 -3.09 20.35
N ASP A 204 -10.97 -2.66 20.02
CA ASP A 204 -12.03 -3.59 19.65
C ASP A 204 -11.68 -4.39 18.39
N TYR A 205 -11.10 -3.74 17.38
CA TYR A 205 -10.65 -4.40 16.17
C TYR A 205 -9.41 -5.30 16.40
N THR A 206 -8.48 -4.90 17.26
CA THR A 206 -7.19 -5.60 17.43
C THR A 206 -7.07 -6.44 18.71
N LYS A 207 -8.12 -6.57 19.53
CA LYS A 207 -8.10 -7.29 20.82
C LYS A 207 -7.60 -8.74 20.73
N ASN A 208 -7.75 -9.36 19.57
CA ASN A 208 -7.34 -10.75 19.32
C ASN A 208 -5.95 -10.85 18.68
N LEU A 209 -5.25 -9.73 18.47
CA LEU A 209 -3.89 -9.71 17.97
C LEU A 209 -2.87 -9.59 19.08
N ASN A 210 -1.74 -10.27 18.93
CA ASN A 210 -0.51 -9.91 19.61
C ASN A 210 0.21 -8.78 18.84
N TRP A 211 -0.51 -7.68 18.60
CA TRP A 211 -0.02 -6.51 17.90
C TRP A 211 0.07 -5.33 18.85
N GLU A 212 1.26 -4.77 18.98
CA GLU A 212 1.51 -3.52 19.68
C GLU A 212 1.97 -2.49 18.64
N LEU A 213 1.55 -1.22 18.76
CA LEU A 213 1.93 -0.16 17.81
C LEU A 213 3.45 0.10 17.76
N SER A 214 4.22 -0.23 18.82
CA SER A 214 5.67 -0.01 18.91
C SER A 214 6.32 -0.68 20.16
N ARG A 215 6.34 -2.01 20.25
CA ARG A 215 7.07 -2.72 21.31
C ARG A 215 8.57 -2.43 21.22
N GLY A 216 9.11 -1.75 22.23
CA GLY A 216 10.56 -1.58 22.43
C GLY A 216 11.22 -0.52 21.53
N PHE A 217 10.44 0.35 20.87
CA PHE A 217 11.01 1.51 20.18
C PHE A 217 11.57 2.52 21.18
N ASP A 218 12.86 2.83 21.07
CA ASP A 218 13.55 3.85 21.86
C ASP A 218 14.03 4.97 20.92
N PRO A 219 13.34 6.13 20.89
CA PRO A 219 13.69 7.24 20.02
C PRO A 219 15.06 7.86 20.36
N GLU A 220 15.58 7.66 21.58
CA GLU A 220 16.86 8.20 22.02
C GLU A 220 18.03 7.32 21.58
N ARG A 221 17.81 6.00 21.43
CA ARG A 221 18.85 5.04 21.06
C ARG A 221 18.95 4.77 19.56
N ASN A 222 17.97 5.22 18.76
CA ASN A 222 17.91 5.11 17.29
C ASN A 222 18.44 3.75 16.76
N ILE A 223 17.97 2.66 17.36
CA ILE A 223 18.38 1.32 16.97
C ILE A 223 17.59 0.95 15.73
N ALA A 224 18.28 0.79 14.60
CA ALA A 224 17.65 0.34 13.35
C ALA A 224 17.19 -1.12 13.49
N THR A 225 15.91 -1.29 13.82
CA THR A 225 15.19 -2.56 13.89
C THR A 225 13.90 -2.46 13.10
N MET A 226 13.34 -3.60 12.71
CA MET A 226 11.96 -3.64 12.24
C MET A 226 11.03 -3.24 13.39
N LEU A 227 9.88 -2.62 13.07
CA LEU A 227 8.84 -2.37 14.05
C LEU A 227 8.50 -3.66 14.83
N ASN A 228 8.50 -3.57 16.15
CA ASN A 228 8.28 -4.69 17.10
C ASN A 228 9.28 -5.85 17.01
N GLY A 229 10.33 -5.73 16.18
CA GLY A 229 11.14 -6.88 15.78
C GLY A 229 10.36 -7.91 14.94
N ASP A 230 9.19 -7.55 14.41
CA ASP A 230 8.29 -8.44 13.67
C ASP A 230 8.12 -7.98 12.21
N PRO A 231 8.42 -8.85 11.22
CA PRO A 231 8.22 -8.56 9.80
C PRO A 231 6.83 -8.09 9.41
N LYS A 232 5.77 -8.78 9.87
CA LYS A 232 4.40 -8.41 9.53
C LYS A 232 4.07 -7.03 10.09
N SER A 233 4.60 -6.73 11.28
CA SER A 233 4.45 -5.43 11.91
C SER A 233 5.06 -4.27 11.16
N SER A 234 6.33 -4.45 10.82
CA SER A 234 7.05 -3.51 9.98
C SER A 234 6.37 -3.29 8.62
N ARG A 235 5.89 -4.36 7.98
CA ARG A 235 5.21 -4.27 6.69
C ARG A 235 3.85 -3.59 6.76
N ALA A 236 3.05 -3.82 7.82
CA ALA A 236 1.76 -3.14 7.96
C ALA A 236 1.94 -1.62 8.16
N SER A 237 2.92 -1.20 8.96
CA SER A 237 3.22 0.24 9.12
C SER A 237 3.76 0.87 7.84
N TYR A 238 4.55 0.13 7.06
CA TYR A 238 4.98 0.54 5.73
C TYR A 238 3.79 0.76 4.78
N ILE A 239 2.83 -0.17 4.72
CA ILE A 239 1.62 -0.03 3.89
C ILE A 239 0.75 1.13 4.40
N ALA A 240 0.62 1.31 5.71
CA ALA A 240 -0.12 2.44 6.30
C ALA A 240 0.50 3.77 5.87
N THR A 241 1.83 3.86 5.89
CA THR A 241 2.57 5.03 5.41
C THR A 241 2.32 5.28 3.92
N PHE A 242 2.19 4.24 3.11
CA PHE A 242 1.79 4.37 1.71
C PHE A 242 0.36 4.91 1.57
N PHE A 243 -0.59 4.48 2.40
CA PHE A 243 -1.95 5.01 2.36
C PHE A 243 -1.98 6.49 2.74
N TYR A 244 -1.23 6.91 3.76
CA TYR A 244 -1.03 8.33 4.04
C TYR A 244 -0.37 9.08 2.89
N LEU A 245 0.61 8.48 2.22
CA LEU A 245 1.23 9.08 1.04
C LEU A 245 0.19 9.30 -0.08
N VAL A 246 -0.65 8.30 -0.37
CA VAL A 246 -1.75 8.40 -1.34
C VAL A 246 -2.70 9.55 -0.95
N MET A 247 -3.02 9.69 0.34
CA MET A 247 -3.83 10.80 0.84
C MET A 247 -3.12 12.16 0.75
N ALA A 248 -1.80 12.21 0.95
CA ALA A 248 -0.99 13.43 0.93
C ALA A 248 -0.72 14.00 -0.47
N VAL A 249 -0.64 13.13 -1.49
CA VAL A 249 -0.32 13.56 -2.86
C VAL A 249 -1.56 13.86 -3.71
N ASN A 250 -2.73 13.37 -3.32
CA ASN A 250 -4.02 13.69 -3.96
C ASN A 250 -4.02 13.48 -5.49
N ASP A 251 -4.52 14.44 -6.28
CA ASP A 251 -4.44 14.44 -7.76
C ASP A 251 -3.05 14.83 -8.30
N SER A 252 -2.08 15.22 -7.44
CA SER A 252 -0.68 15.16 -7.87
C SER A 252 -0.27 13.72 -7.92
N GLU A 253 -0.52 13.13 -9.08
CA GLU A 253 -0.42 11.71 -9.33
C GLU A 253 0.88 11.11 -8.76
N MET A 254 0.74 10.05 -7.96
CA MET A 254 1.86 9.27 -7.47
C MET A 254 2.63 8.70 -8.68
N ASP A 255 3.95 8.89 -8.69
CA ASP A 255 4.80 8.38 -9.77
C ASP A 255 4.66 6.85 -9.92
N CYS A 256 4.74 6.38 -11.15
CA CYS A 256 4.59 4.97 -11.52
C CYS A 256 5.44 4.01 -10.66
N VAL A 257 6.63 4.42 -10.21
CA VAL A 257 7.48 3.56 -9.37
C VAL A 257 6.85 3.33 -7.99
N LEU A 258 6.39 4.39 -7.34
CA LEU A 258 5.72 4.31 -6.03
C LEU A 258 4.37 3.59 -6.14
N THR A 259 3.62 3.83 -7.22
CA THR A 259 2.39 3.07 -7.52
C THR A 259 2.66 1.57 -7.60
N VAL A 260 3.68 1.19 -8.37
CA VAL A 260 4.05 -0.22 -8.51
C VAL A 260 4.45 -0.82 -7.16
N TRP A 261 5.26 -0.13 -6.35
CA TRP A 261 5.67 -0.65 -5.04
C TRP A 261 4.49 -0.89 -4.12
N LEU A 262 3.49 0.01 -4.12
CA LEU A 262 2.27 -0.21 -3.35
C LEU A 262 1.49 -1.43 -3.86
N LEU A 263 1.32 -1.56 -5.18
CA LEU A 263 0.64 -2.72 -5.79
C LEU A 263 1.35 -4.04 -5.49
N GLU A 264 2.69 -4.04 -5.46
CA GLU A 264 3.49 -5.19 -5.05
C GLU A 264 3.15 -5.63 -3.61
N GLN A 265 2.98 -4.69 -2.68
CA GLN A 265 2.58 -5.03 -1.32
C GLN A 265 1.15 -5.55 -1.26
N LEU A 266 0.21 -4.87 -1.93
CA LEU A 266 -1.21 -5.24 -1.85
C LEU A 266 -1.50 -6.58 -2.51
N ILE A 267 -0.84 -6.92 -3.62
CA ILE A 267 -1.11 -8.18 -4.32
C ILE A 267 -0.64 -9.39 -3.52
N ASP A 268 0.42 -9.26 -2.74
CA ASP A 268 0.96 -10.32 -1.91
C ASP A 268 -0.08 -10.75 -0.87
N ASP A 269 -0.74 -9.78 -0.22
CA ASP A 269 -1.83 -10.07 0.73
C ASP A 269 -3.07 -10.67 0.04
N VAL A 270 -3.44 -10.15 -1.14
CA VAL A 270 -4.57 -10.67 -1.92
C VAL A 270 -4.30 -12.12 -2.35
N CYS A 271 -3.10 -12.43 -2.81
CA CYS A 271 -2.73 -13.79 -3.21
C CYS A 271 -2.66 -14.74 -2.02
N ASP A 272 -2.11 -14.31 -0.88
CA ASP A 272 -1.99 -15.11 0.35
C ASP A 272 -3.34 -15.65 0.82
N LYS A 273 -4.39 -14.81 0.79
CA LYS A 273 -5.76 -15.21 1.21
C LYS A 273 -6.66 -15.70 0.09
N GLU A 274 -6.15 -15.89 -1.13
CA GLU A 274 -6.96 -16.33 -2.27
C GLU A 274 -7.58 -17.71 -2.04
N ALA A 275 -6.79 -18.69 -1.59
CA ALA A 275 -7.28 -20.06 -1.36
C ALA A 275 -8.34 -20.10 -0.24
N GLU A 276 -8.13 -19.35 0.84
CA GLU A 276 -9.07 -19.22 1.95
C GLU A 276 -10.37 -18.52 1.52
N MET A 277 -10.27 -17.49 0.68
CA MET A 277 -11.42 -16.81 0.09
C MET A 277 -12.26 -17.76 -0.77
N VAL A 278 -11.60 -18.56 -1.63
CA VAL A 278 -12.26 -19.56 -2.47
C VAL A 278 -12.97 -20.60 -1.60
N ALA A 279 -12.29 -21.13 -0.59
CA ALA A 279 -12.84 -22.09 0.37
C ALA A 279 -13.96 -21.50 1.25
N GLY A 280 -14.04 -20.17 1.38
CA GLY A 280 -14.99 -19.48 2.23
C GLY A 280 -14.58 -19.39 3.70
N SER A 281 -13.31 -19.67 4.03
CA SER A 281 -12.74 -19.50 5.37
C SER A 281 -12.22 -18.08 5.62
N PHE A 282 -12.11 -17.26 4.57
CA PHE A 282 -11.81 -15.83 4.65
C PHE A 282 -12.94 -15.02 4.02
N SER A 283 -13.20 -13.81 4.55
CA SER A 283 -14.27 -12.94 4.05
C SER A 283 -14.10 -12.61 2.57
N ARG A 284 -15.04 -13.10 1.75
CA ARG A 284 -15.03 -12.89 0.30
C ARG A 284 -15.21 -11.42 -0.06
N SER A 285 -16.06 -10.70 0.67
CA SER A 285 -16.31 -9.28 0.47
C SER A 285 -15.09 -8.43 0.82
N LEU A 286 -14.38 -8.77 1.89
CA LEU A 286 -13.13 -8.08 2.25
C LEU A 286 -12.01 -8.34 1.24
N TRP A 287 -11.88 -9.58 0.79
CA TRP A 287 -10.92 -9.94 -0.27
C TRP A 287 -11.25 -9.21 -1.58
N PHE A 288 -12.53 -9.18 -1.96
CA PHE A 288 -13.00 -8.50 -3.17
C PHE A 288 -12.76 -6.98 -3.09
N TRP A 289 -13.04 -6.37 -1.94
CA TRP A 289 -12.73 -4.96 -1.70
C TRP A 289 -11.23 -4.68 -1.83
N SER A 290 -10.38 -5.55 -1.28
CA SER A 290 -8.91 -5.43 -1.38
C SER A 290 -8.42 -5.52 -2.83
N ALA A 291 -8.99 -6.44 -3.62
CA ALA A 291 -8.72 -6.55 -5.05
C ALA A 291 -9.20 -5.30 -5.83
N MET A 292 -10.39 -4.77 -5.50
CA MET A 292 -10.91 -3.54 -6.11
C MET A 292 -10.05 -2.33 -5.77
N PHE A 293 -9.58 -2.23 -4.53
CA PHE A 293 -8.70 -1.16 -4.08
C PHE A 293 -7.36 -1.17 -4.81
N GLY A 294 -6.74 -2.34 -4.97
CA GLY A 294 -5.54 -2.48 -5.80
C GLY A 294 -5.79 -2.13 -7.28
N ALA A 295 -6.94 -2.51 -7.84
CA ALA A 295 -7.33 -2.12 -9.19
C ALA A 295 -7.51 -0.59 -9.33
N ALA A 296 -8.08 0.07 -8.33
CA ALA A 296 -8.22 1.52 -8.27
C ALA A 296 -6.86 2.23 -8.23
N ILE A 297 -5.90 1.72 -7.44
CA ILE A 297 -4.52 2.22 -7.41
C ILE A 297 -3.84 2.06 -8.77
N ALA A 298 -3.95 0.88 -9.39
CA ALA A 298 -3.36 0.62 -10.71
C ALA A 298 -3.94 1.53 -11.81
N ASN A 299 -5.20 1.94 -11.67
CA ASN A 299 -5.85 2.88 -12.58
C ASN A 299 -5.60 4.36 -12.25
N SER A 300 -5.08 4.67 -11.06
CA SER A 300 -4.74 6.04 -10.65
C SER A 300 -3.25 6.39 -10.85
N GLY A 301 -2.40 5.41 -11.22
CA GLY A 301 -0.98 5.64 -11.46
C GLY A 301 -0.70 6.42 -12.75
N ARG A 302 0.29 7.32 -12.70
CA ARG A 302 0.74 8.10 -13.87
C ARG A 302 2.00 7.51 -14.49
N PRO A 303 1.93 6.93 -15.70
CA PRO A 303 3.12 6.51 -16.41
C PRO A 303 3.76 7.69 -17.16
N ILE A 304 4.96 8.10 -16.74
CA ILE A 304 5.75 9.14 -17.42
C ILE A 304 6.47 8.56 -18.66
N THR A 305 6.83 7.28 -18.62
CA THR A 305 7.57 6.58 -19.69
C THR A 305 6.74 5.46 -20.31
N ASP A 306 7.07 5.05 -21.53
CA ASP A 306 6.39 3.91 -22.19
C ASP A 306 6.60 2.60 -21.43
N THR A 307 7.77 2.40 -20.83
CA THR A 307 8.03 1.28 -19.91
C THR A 307 7.09 1.33 -18.70
N GLY A 308 6.86 2.52 -18.13
CA GLY A 308 5.87 2.71 -17.06
C GLY A 308 4.45 2.37 -17.50
N LYS A 309 4.04 2.77 -18.72
CA LYS A 309 2.72 2.42 -19.29
C LYS A 309 2.54 0.91 -19.37
N GLN A 310 3.54 0.20 -19.91
CA GLN A 310 3.52 -1.25 -20.02
C GLN A 310 3.46 -1.93 -18.64
N GLN A 311 4.19 -1.39 -17.66
CA GLN A 311 4.21 -1.93 -16.31
C GLN A 311 2.85 -1.75 -15.60
N LEU A 312 2.23 -0.58 -15.68
CA LEU A 312 0.89 -0.37 -15.14
C LEU A 312 -0.17 -1.22 -15.87
N ALA A 313 -0.06 -1.40 -17.18
CA ALA A 313 -0.96 -2.27 -17.94
C ALA A 313 -0.90 -3.73 -17.42
N LYS A 314 0.30 -4.24 -17.10
CA LYS A 314 0.45 -5.56 -16.47
C LYS A 314 -0.25 -5.64 -15.12
N TRP A 315 -0.09 -4.62 -14.28
CA TRP A 315 -0.77 -4.57 -12.97
C TRP A 315 -2.29 -4.48 -13.08
N LYS A 316 -2.80 -3.68 -14.02
CA LYS A 316 -4.24 -3.64 -14.33
C LYS A 316 -4.76 -5.02 -14.72
N ALA A 317 -4.02 -5.77 -15.54
CA ALA A 317 -4.39 -7.14 -15.90
C ALA A 317 -4.35 -8.12 -14.71
N VAL A 318 -3.34 -8.01 -13.83
CA VAL A 318 -3.25 -8.82 -12.61
C VAL A 318 -4.47 -8.62 -11.73
N TYR A 319 -4.84 -7.38 -11.42
CA TYR A 319 -6.01 -7.10 -10.60
C TYR A 319 -7.34 -7.41 -11.32
N ALA A 320 -7.43 -7.23 -12.63
CA ALA A 320 -8.60 -7.64 -13.40
C ALA A 320 -8.85 -9.16 -13.30
N ALA A 321 -7.79 -9.98 -13.27
CA ALA A 321 -7.90 -11.42 -13.04
C ALA A 321 -8.45 -11.73 -11.63
N LYS A 322 -8.01 -10.99 -10.59
CA LYS A 322 -8.53 -11.12 -9.22
C LYS A 322 -10.00 -10.73 -9.13
N LEU A 323 -10.41 -9.62 -9.75
CA LEU A 323 -11.80 -9.19 -9.82
C LEU A 323 -12.69 -10.20 -10.55
N SER A 324 -12.18 -10.78 -11.65
CA SER A 324 -12.84 -11.88 -12.34
C SER A 324 -13.03 -13.09 -11.41
N LEU A 325 -11.99 -13.52 -10.71
CA LEU A 325 -12.08 -14.63 -9.77
C LEU A 325 -13.17 -14.40 -8.71
N ALA A 326 -13.18 -13.23 -8.06
CA ALA A 326 -14.23 -12.88 -7.10
C ALA A 326 -15.63 -12.95 -7.73
N SER A 327 -15.81 -12.38 -8.93
CA SER A 327 -17.10 -12.44 -9.65
C SER A 327 -17.59 -13.88 -9.88
N THR A 328 -16.68 -14.83 -10.21
CA THR A 328 -17.06 -16.24 -10.32
C THR A 328 -17.45 -16.86 -8.98
N VAL A 329 -16.58 -16.72 -7.98
CA VAL A 329 -16.74 -17.38 -6.69
C VAL A 329 -17.97 -16.86 -5.94
N MET A 330 -18.26 -15.57 -6.06
CA MET A 330 -19.37 -14.90 -5.39
C MET A 330 -20.62 -14.79 -6.27
N HIS A 331 -20.59 -15.30 -7.50
CA HIS A 331 -21.68 -15.22 -8.49
C HIS A 331 -22.17 -13.79 -8.78
N LEU A 332 -21.25 -12.83 -8.87
CA LEU A 332 -21.56 -11.42 -9.15
C LEU A 332 -21.77 -11.22 -10.65
N SER A 333 -23.04 -11.23 -11.06
CA SER A 333 -23.46 -11.16 -12.47
C SER A 333 -23.68 -9.73 -12.99
N ASN A 334 -23.86 -8.76 -12.09
CA ASN A 334 -24.11 -7.36 -12.43
C ASN A 334 -23.50 -6.42 -11.39
N TRP A 335 -23.45 -5.13 -11.74
CA TRP A 335 -22.82 -4.11 -10.89
C TRP A 335 -23.51 -3.96 -9.53
N GLU A 336 -24.84 -4.05 -9.45
CA GLU A 336 -25.55 -3.89 -8.17
C GLU A 336 -25.16 -4.98 -7.16
N GLN A 337 -24.97 -6.22 -7.63
CA GLN A 337 -24.45 -7.30 -6.79
C GLN A 337 -23.01 -7.04 -6.35
N ALA A 338 -22.16 -6.57 -7.26
CA ALA A 338 -20.78 -6.22 -6.91
C ALA A 338 -20.70 -5.07 -5.91
N LYS A 339 -21.52 -4.02 -6.10
CA LYS A 339 -21.67 -2.89 -5.18
C LYS A 339 -22.15 -3.35 -3.81
N ALA A 340 -23.15 -4.23 -3.74
CA ALA A 340 -23.63 -4.79 -2.48
C ALA A 340 -22.51 -5.54 -1.72
N ALA A 341 -21.70 -6.33 -2.42
CA ALA A 341 -20.54 -7.00 -1.83
C ALA A 341 -19.48 -6.01 -1.34
N LEU A 342 -19.16 -4.97 -2.12
CA LEU A 342 -18.25 -3.90 -1.67
C LEU A 342 -18.79 -3.16 -0.45
N ALA A 343 -20.10 -2.93 -0.39
CA ALA A 343 -20.79 -2.25 0.71
C ALA A 343 -20.78 -3.04 2.02
N GLU A 344 -20.48 -4.33 2.03
CA GLU A 344 -20.20 -5.05 3.29
C GLU A 344 -18.93 -4.53 3.98
N VAL A 345 -17.97 -4.04 3.21
CA VAL A 345 -16.74 -3.41 3.70
C VAL A 345 -16.93 -1.89 3.76
N ALA A 346 -17.13 -1.26 2.62
CA ALA A 346 -17.23 0.18 2.50
C ALA A 346 -17.93 0.61 1.22
N TRP A 347 -18.96 1.44 1.37
CA TRP A 347 -19.60 2.14 0.27
C TRP A 347 -20.30 3.41 0.75
N THR A 348 -20.26 4.45 -0.07
CA THR A 348 -21.04 5.68 0.14
C THR A 348 -21.86 5.95 -1.12
N ASP A 349 -23.19 5.94 -0.97
CA ASP A 349 -24.09 6.22 -2.09
C ASP A 349 -23.93 7.64 -2.62
N GLY A 350 -23.98 7.80 -3.94
CA GLY A 350 -23.77 9.09 -4.61
C GLY A 350 -22.31 9.53 -4.69
N SER A 351 -21.35 8.67 -4.36
CA SER A 351 -19.92 8.93 -4.55
C SER A 351 -19.57 9.09 -6.03
N ASP A 352 -18.74 10.09 -6.34
CA ASP A 352 -18.14 10.29 -7.67
C ASP A 352 -17.28 9.10 -8.13
N ALA A 353 -16.86 8.23 -7.20
CA ALA A 353 -16.11 7.00 -7.48
C ALA A 353 -16.94 5.94 -8.22
N GLU A 354 -18.27 5.93 -8.05
CA GLU A 354 -19.11 4.80 -8.45
C GLU A 354 -18.95 4.45 -9.94
N SER A 355 -19.04 5.45 -10.83
CA SER A 355 -18.92 5.22 -12.28
C SER A 355 -17.56 4.61 -12.63
N ARG A 356 -16.48 5.13 -12.03
CA ARG A 356 -15.11 4.66 -12.34
C ARG A 356 -14.85 3.26 -11.81
N LEU A 357 -15.35 2.92 -10.62
CA LEU A 357 -15.25 1.58 -10.05
C LEU A 357 -16.07 0.57 -10.86
N ARG A 358 -17.24 1.00 -11.34
CA ARG A 358 -18.08 0.21 -12.22
C ARG A 358 -17.37 -0.12 -13.53
N ASP A 359 -16.76 0.88 -14.17
CA ASP A 359 -16.01 0.68 -15.41
C ASP A 359 -14.86 -0.32 -15.21
N ILE A 360 -14.07 -0.16 -14.15
CA ILE A 360 -12.97 -1.07 -13.81
C ILE A 360 -13.48 -2.52 -13.62
N TRP A 361 -14.59 -2.70 -12.90
CA TRP A 361 -15.18 -4.00 -12.68
C TRP A 361 -15.73 -4.62 -13.98
N GLN A 362 -16.47 -3.83 -14.77
CA GLN A 362 -17.06 -4.26 -16.04
C GLN A 362 -16.00 -4.66 -17.06
N ASP A 363 -14.92 -3.89 -17.17
CA ASP A 363 -13.79 -4.23 -18.05
C ASP A 363 -13.15 -5.55 -17.63
N ALA A 364 -12.96 -5.77 -16.32
CA ALA A 364 -12.38 -6.98 -15.80
C ALA A 364 -13.22 -8.22 -16.13
N ILE A 365 -14.56 -8.15 -15.96
CA ILE A 365 -15.44 -9.28 -16.26
C ILE A 365 -15.73 -9.43 -17.76
N SER A 366 -15.65 -8.36 -18.56
CA SER A 366 -15.85 -8.43 -20.01
C SER A 366 -14.65 -9.08 -20.71
N GLY A 367 -13.43 -8.88 -20.17
CA GLY A 367 -12.23 -9.59 -20.58
C GLY A 367 -12.33 -11.12 -20.43
N ARG A 368 -13.20 -11.63 -19.55
CA ARG A 368 -13.53 -13.06 -19.47
C ARG A 368 -14.18 -13.56 -20.75
N HIS A 369 -15.16 -12.83 -21.28
CA HIS A 369 -15.92 -13.25 -22.46
C HIS A 369 -15.07 -13.33 -23.73
N THR A 370 -14.00 -12.54 -23.82
CA THR A 370 -13.05 -12.62 -24.94
C THR A 370 -12.09 -13.81 -24.82
N GLN A 371 -11.66 -14.21 -23.61
CA GLN A 371 -10.83 -15.40 -23.43
C GLN A 371 -11.59 -16.72 -23.58
N THR A 372 -12.85 -16.82 -23.12
CA THR A 372 -13.67 -18.03 -23.34
C THR A 372 -14.07 -18.21 -24.80
N ASN A 373 -14.32 -17.13 -25.55
CA ASN A 373 -14.71 -17.23 -26.95
C ASN A 373 -13.54 -17.61 -27.89
N VAL A 374 -12.28 -17.39 -27.53
CA VAL A 374 -11.14 -17.84 -28.35
C VAL A 374 -10.93 -19.35 -28.26
N LEU A 375 -11.28 -19.97 -27.12
CA LEU A 375 -11.20 -21.43 -26.97
C LEU A 375 -12.34 -22.16 -27.70
N ASP A 376 -13.50 -21.54 -27.85
CA ASP A 376 -14.68 -22.16 -28.48
C ASP A 376 -14.70 -22.04 -30.03
N VAL A 377 -13.87 -21.16 -30.61
CA VAL A 377 -13.74 -21.02 -32.08
C VAL A 377 -12.74 -22.03 -32.68
N SER A 378 -11.92 -22.69 -31.86
CA SER A 378 -10.98 -23.74 -32.32
C SER A 378 -11.59 -25.15 -32.39
N GLY A 379 -12.84 -25.33 -31.94
CA GLY A 379 -13.49 -26.64 -31.79
C GLY A 379 -14.51 -27.04 -32.87
N ARG A 380 -14.72 -26.24 -33.92
CA ARG A 380 -15.66 -26.59 -35.01
C ARG A 380 -15.06 -26.41 -36.39
N GLY A 381 -14.52 -27.52 -36.90
CA GLY A 381 -14.15 -27.71 -38.30
C GLY A 381 -13.99 -29.19 -38.62
N THR A 382 -15.10 -29.89 -38.76
CA THR A 382 -15.17 -31.23 -39.40
C THR A 382 -15.08 -31.09 -40.91
N VAL A 383 -14.13 -31.77 -41.55
CA VAL A 383 -14.33 -32.96 -42.42
C VAL A 383 -13.11 -33.85 -42.28
#